data_AF-A0A9D5RZZ9-F1
#
_entry.id   AF-A0A9D5RZZ9-F1
#
_cell.length_a   1.000
_cell.length_b   1.000
_cell.length_c   1.000
_cell.angle_alpha   90.00
_cell.angle_beta   90.00
_cell.angle_gamma   90.00
#
_symmetry.space_group_name_H-M   'P 1'
#
loop_
_entity.id
_entity.type
_entity.pdbx_description
1 polymer ?
#
loop_
_entity_poly.entity_id
_entity_poly.type
_entity_poly.pdbx_seq_one_letter_code
_entity_poly.pdbx_strand_id
1 'polypeptide(L)'
;MKKKGFTLIELLAVIVILAIIALIAVPVIINIISSARESAFEDTAYGLISAGEMYYAQELLENGMTSDVEFTIEDGKFVGENKLEVKGALPTNGKIKVTRDGKVALAISNGTMCITKGYNDGKIDLEEDVDNCVLPTGEPQLGTLVYLVKTNDFATTINACATNGNECAPGTPFAIEVAPGEVKNFYVVSDVDNKVTLIMDRNIGNAVEWNTSGNNADGPITVLNYLESQTSNWTNIAAKDYTLTDSVYGTITRANARARMLTETEANAIIGYDWSYENLDEDVGPWGYWLSSAHTKLASDALSVGVYGDIDCGGIDAGNFGVRPVIEISKK
;
A
#
# COMPACT_ATOMS: atom_id res chain seq x y z
N MET A 1 -50.13 -50.60 26.52
CA MET A 1 -49.06 -49.68 26.96
C MET A 1 -49.71 -48.46 27.59
N LYS A 2 -49.45 -48.17 28.88
CA LYS A 2 -49.97 -46.95 29.54
C LYS A 2 -49.15 -45.76 29.03
N LYS A 3 -49.77 -44.87 28.24
CA LYS A 3 -49.17 -43.58 27.87
C LYS A 3 -49.24 -42.67 29.10
N LYS A 4 -48.10 -42.30 29.68
CA LYS A 4 -48.04 -41.25 30.70
C LYS A 4 -48.30 -39.92 29.96
N GLY A 5 -49.38 -39.23 30.32
CA GLY A 5 -49.67 -37.89 29.82
C GLY A 5 -48.80 -36.86 30.52
N PHE A 6 -48.40 -35.82 29.79
CA PHE A 6 -47.73 -34.64 30.33
C PHE A 6 -48.65 -33.95 31.35
N THR A 7 -48.10 -33.55 32.49
CA THR A 7 -48.84 -32.76 33.48
C THR A 7 -48.72 -31.27 33.18
N LEU A 8 -49.73 -30.48 33.59
CA LEU A 8 -49.72 -29.04 33.40
C LEU A 8 -48.53 -28.35 34.11
N ILE A 9 -48.08 -28.90 35.24
CA ILE A 9 -46.94 -28.34 35.98
C ILE A 9 -45.61 -28.55 35.25
N GLU A 10 -45.44 -29.69 34.57
CA GLU A 10 -44.28 -29.95 33.72
C GLU A 10 -44.25 -28.99 32.52
N LEU A 11 -45.42 -28.71 31.92
CA LEU A 11 -45.52 -27.74 30.82
C LEU A 11 -45.19 -26.32 31.28
N LEU A 12 -45.69 -25.92 32.46
CA LEU A 12 -45.44 -24.61 33.03
C LEU A 12 -43.95 -24.38 33.33
N ALA A 13 -43.29 -25.36 33.94
CA ALA A 13 -41.86 -25.28 34.25
C ALA A 13 -41.00 -25.06 33.00
N VAL A 14 -41.34 -25.73 31.90
CA VAL A 14 -40.63 -25.58 30.61
C VAL A 14 -40.79 -24.17 30.04
N ILE A 15 -42.00 -23.60 30.06
CA ILE A 15 -42.25 -22.24 29.55
C ILE A 15 -41.48 -21.19 30.36
N VAL A 16 -41.42 -21.34 31.69
CA VAL A 16 -40.65 -20.43 32.55
C VAL A 16 -39.16 -20.47 32.21
N ILE A 17 -38.59 -21.67 32.05
CA ILE A 17 -37.17 -21.82 31.68
C ILE A 17 -36.90 -21.20 30.29
N LEU A 18 -37.76 -21.46 29.31
CA LEU A 18 -37.63 -20.87 27.96
C LEU A 18 -37.72 -19.34 27.98
N ALA A 19 -38.59 -18.76 28.82
CA ALA A 19 -38.71 -17.32 28.97
C ALA A 19 -37.43 -16.68 29.52
N ILE A 20 -36.80 -17.31 30.53
CA ILE A 20 -35.54 -16.82 31.11
C ILE A 20 -34.40 -16.90 30.08
N ILE A 21 -34.29 -18.02 29.34
CA ILE A 21 -33.29 -18.19 28.29
C ILE A 21 -33.49 -17.14 27.19
N ALA A 22 -34.73 -16.92 26.73
CA ALA A 22 -35.04 -15.91 25.72
C ALA A 22 -34.68 -14.50 26.18
N LEU A 23 -34.96 -14.15 27.44
CA LEU A 23 -34.66 -12.83 28.00
C LEU A 23 -33.17 -12.49 27.97
N ILE A 24 -32.28 -13.47 28.19
CA ILE A 24 -30.82 -13.29 28.11
C ILE A 24 -30.34 -13.36 26.65
N ALA A 25 -30.91 -14.28 25.84
CA ALA A 25 -30.43 -14.54 24.49
C ALA A 25 -30.75 -13.42 23.49
N VAL A 26 -31.93 -12.79 23.58
CA VAL A 26 -32.36 -11.75 22.64
C VAL A 26 -31.39 -10.57 22.53
N PRO A 27 -30.97 -9.89 23.61
CA PRO A 27 -30.04 -8.76 23.50
C PRO A 27 -28.68 -9.19 22.92
N VAL A 28 -28.19 -10.38 23.27
CA VAL A 28 -26.93 -10.93 22.74
C VAL A 28 -27.04 -11.20 21.24
N ILE A 29 -28.13 -11.80 20.78
CA ILE A 29 -28.36 -12.08 19.36
C ILE A 29 -28.45 -10.77 18.56
N ILE A 30 -29.12 -9.74 19.09
CA ILE A 30 -29.21 -8.43 18.44
C ILE A 30 -27.81 -7.82 18.29
N ASN A 31 -26.97 -7.86 19.34
CA ASN A 31 -25.60 -7.36 19.27
C ASN A 31 -24.76 -8.12 18.24
N ILE A 32 -24.83 -9.45 18.21
CA ILE A 32 -24.12 -10.27 17.21
C ILE A 32 -24.55 -9.91 15.78
N ILE A 33 -25.86 -9.73 15.55
CA ILE A 33 -26.38 -9.32 14.24
C ILE A 33 -25.89 -7.92 13.88
N SER A 34 -25.85 -7.00 14.83
CA SER A 34 -25.36 -5.63 14.60
C SER A 34 -23.89 -5.65 14.17
N SER A 35 -23.02 -6.33 14.94
CA SER A 35 -21.61 -6.46 14.61
C SER A 35 -21.39 -7.18 13.27
N ALA A 36 -22.19 -8.21 12.95
CA ALA A 36 -22.10 -8.88 11.66
C ALA A 36 -22.50 -7.97 10.49
N ARG A 37 -23.46 -7.05 10.69
CA ARG A 37 -23.85 -6.06 9.67
C ARG A 37 -22.79 -4.99 9.47
N GLU A 38 -22.18 -4.53 10.56
CA GLU A 38 -21.06 -3.59 10.56
C GLU A 38 -19.88 -4.16 9.79
N SER A 39 -19.39 -5.35 10.14
CA SER A 39 -18.28 -6.00 9.43
C SER A 39 -18.58 -6.25 7.95
N ALA A 40 -19.81 -6.65 7.60
CA ALA A 40 -20.19 -6.80 6.19
C ALA A 40 -20.18 -5.47 5.42
N PHE A 41 -20.43 -4.35 6.11
CA PHE A 41 -20.39 -3.02 5.51
C PHE A 41 -18.94 -2.53 5.35
N GLU A 42 -18.07 -2.82 6.30
CA GLU A 42 -16.61 -2.62 6.17
C GLU A 42 -16.05 -3.40 4.98
N ASP A 43 -16.39 -4.69 4.85
CA ASP A 43 -15.99 -5.52 3.70
C ASP A 43 -16.43 -4.90 2.36
N THR A 44 -17.63 -4.30 2.34
CA THR A 44 -18.14 -3.58 1.17
C THR A 44 -17.29 -2.35 0.86
N ALA A 45 -16.87 -1.59 1.87
CA ALA A 45 -15.98 -0.44 1.71
C ALA A 45 -14.61 -0.86 1.14
N TYR A 46 -13.98 -1.89 1.69
CA TYR A 46 -12.71 -2.43 1.18
C TYR A 46 -12.83 -2.96 -0.24
N GLY A 47 -13.95 -3.62 -0.57
CA GLY A 47 -14.23 -4.05 -1.94
C GLY A 47 -14.30 -2.88 -2.93
N LEU A 48 -14.89 -1.75 -2.52
CA LEU A 48 -14.96 -0.53 -3.34
C LEU A 48 -13.59 0.15 -3.49
N ILE A 49 -12.77 0.17 -2.43
CA ILE A 49 -11.39 0.69 -2.49
C ILE A 49 -10.59 -0.10 -3.51
N SER A 50 -10.60 -1.44 -3.39
CA SER A 50 -9.86 -2.33 -4.28
C SER A 50 -10.33 -2.19 -5.74
N ALA A 51 -11.64 -2.02 -5.97
CA ALA A 51 -12.17 -1.77 -7.30
C ALA A 51 -11.69 -0.42 -7.88
N GLY A 52 -11.59 0.63 -7.05
CA GLY A 52 -11.05 1.92 -7.44
C GLY A 52 -9.56 1.86 -7.81
N GLU A 53 -8.77 1.10 -7.04
CA GLU A 53 -7.35 0.85 -7.33
C GLU A 53 -7.17 0.06 -8.65
N MET A 54 -8.04 -0.92 -8.90
CA MET A 54 -8.02 -1.68 -10.14
C MET A 54 -8.41 -0.82 -11.35
N TYR A 55 -9.40 0.07 -11.18
CA TYR A 55 -9.77 1.06 -12.20
C TYR A 55 -8.59 1.97 -12.52
N TYR A 56 -7.91 2.51 -11.50
CA TYR A 56 -6.69 3.31 -11.68
C TYR A 56 -5.66 2.58 -12.53
N ALA A 57 -5.34 1.33 -12.16
CA ALA A 57 -4.35 0.52 -12.88
C ALA A 57 -4.72 0.30 -14.35
N GLN A 58 -6.00 0.04 -14.65
CA GLN A 58 -6.49 -0.15 -16.02
C GLN A 58 -6.43 1.14 -16.83
N GLU A 59 -6.96 2.25 -16.30
CA GLU A 59 -7.00 3.53 -16.99
C GLU A 59 -5.59 4.10 -17.24
N LEU A 60 -4.69 3.87 -16.29
CA LEU A 60 -3.27 4.21 -16.42
C LEU A 60 -2.61 3.44 -17.58
N LEU A 61 -2.94 2.15 -17.76
CA LEU A 61 -2.39 1.34 -18.85
C LEU A 61 -2.91 1.74 -20.24
N GLU A 62 -4.22 2.01 -20.33
CA GLU A 62 -4.92 2.26 -21.59
C GLU A 62 -4.75 3.70 -22.08
N ASN A 63 -4.98 4.68 -21.21
CA ASN A 63 -5.10 6.09 -21.59
C ASN A 63 -4.13 7.02 -20.85
N GLY A 64 -3.44 6.51 -19.83
CA GLY A 64 -2.48 7.27 -19.04
C GLY A 64 -3.11 8.30 -18.11
N MET A 65 -4.09 7.83 -17.33
CA MET A 65 -4.93 8.58 -16.39
C MET A 65 -4.53 10.05 -16.18
N THR A 66 -5.26 10.95 -16.85
CA THR A 66 -4.92 12.38 -16.89
C THR A 66 -5.74 13.24 -15.93
N SER A 67 -6.77 12.68 -15.31
CA SER A 67 -7.71 13.39 -14.45
C SER A 67 -8.30 12.48 -13.39
N ASP A 68 -8.73 13.08 -12.29
CA ASP A 68 -9.45 12.37 -11.23
C ASP A 68 -10.84 11.96 -11.73
N VAL A 69 -11.32 10.83 -11.23
CA VAL A 69 -12.64 10.29 -11.58
C VAL A 69 -13.45 10.07 -10.32
N GLU A 70 -14.68 10.58 -10.31
CA GLU A 70 -15.67 10.34 -9.26
C GLU A 70 -16.71 9.35 -9.74
N PHE A 71 -17.03 8.39 -8.88
CA PHE A 71 -18.09 7.41 -9.03
C PHE A 71 -19.15 7.70 -7.97
N THR A 72 -20.40 7.81 -8.39
CA THR A 72 -21.52 8.10 -7.50
C THR A 72 -22.44 6.88 -7.43
N ILE A 73 -22.85 6.53 -6.22
CA ILE A 73 -23.85 5.49 -5.94
C ILE A 73 -25.08 6.19 -5.37
N GLU A 74 -26.24 5.92 -5.99
CA GLU A 74 -27.55 6.34 -5.50
C GLU A 74 -28.50 5.13 -5.55
N ASP A 75 -29.27 4.94 -4.49
CA ASP A 75 -30.22 3.83 -4.33
C ASP A 75 -29.64 2.44 -4.70
N GLY A 76 -28.40 2.18 -4.27
CA GLY A 76 -27.73 0.90 -4.49
C GLY A 76 -27.23 0.67 -5.92
N LYS A 77 -27.07 1.73 -6.72
CA LYS A 77 -26.61 1.66 -8.11
C LYS A 77 -25.62 2.76 -8.44
N PHE A 78 -24.65 2.45 -9.30
CA PHE A 78 -23.82 3.49 -9.90
C PHE A 78 -24.67 4.39 -10.81
N VAL A 79 -24.48 5.70 -10.66
CA VAL A 79 -25.12 6.74 -11.47
C VAL A 79 -24.04 7.45 -12.29
N GLY A 80 -24.31 7.67 -13.58
CA GLY A 80 -23.38 8.27 -14.53
C GLY A 80 -22.78 7.27 -15.52
N GLU A 81 -21.75 7.70 -16.25
CA GLU A 81 -21.08 6.88 -17.27
C GLU A 81 -20.01 5.96 -16.67
N ASN A 82 -19.42 6.36 -15.54
CA ASN A 82 -18.36 5.63 -14.87
C ASN A 82 -18.93 4.62 -13.86
N LYS A 83 -18.42 3.39 -13.88
CA LYS A 83 -18.81 2.33 -12.93
C LYS A 83 -17.60 1.52 -12.53
N LEU A 84 -17.59 1.06 -11.28
CA LEU A 84 -16.59 0.12 -10.79
C LEU A 84 -17.11 -1.32 -10.88
N GLU A 85 -16.24 -2.25 -11.23
CA GLU A 85 -16.56 -3.68 -11.19
C GLU A 85 -16.39 -4.21 -9.76
N VAL A 86 -17.51 -4.32 -9.03
CA VAL A 86 -17.52 -4.75 -7.63
C VAL A 86 -18.37 -6.01 -7.48
N LYS A 87 -17.89 -6.98 -6.69
CA LYS A 87 -18.65 -8.16 -6.31
C LYS A 87 -19.35 -7.89 -4.98
N GLY A 88 -20.68 -8.01 -4.95
CA GLY A 88 -21.46 -7.88 -3.71
C GLY A 88 -22.61 -6.88 -3.83
N ALA A 89 -23.22 -6.58 -2.69
CA ALA A 89 -24.24 -5.53 -2.60
C ALA A 89 -23.56 -4.16 -2.54
N LEU A 90 -24.09 -3.20 -3.29
CA LEU A 90 -23.63 -1.82 -3.22
C LEU A 90 -24.25 -1.11 -1.99
N PRO A 91 -23.56 -0.09 -1.43
CA PRO A 91 -24.13 0.78 -0.43
C PRO A 91 -25.37 1.51 -0.99
N THR A 92 -26.26 1.97 -0.11
CA THR A 92 -27.45 2.72 -0.51
C THR A 92 -27.06 3.99 -1.24
N ASN A 93 -26.15 4.78 -0.68
CA ASN A 93 -25.61 5.98 -1.30
C ASN A 93 -24.11 6.05 -1.09
N GLY A 94 -23.39 6.76 -1.94
CA GLY A 94 -21.99 7.03 -1.68
C GLY A 94 -21.28 7.66 -2.84
N LYS A 95 -20.06 8.11 -2.57
CA LYS A 95 -19.13 8.63 -3.56
C LYS A 95 -17.78 7.97 -3.36
N ILE A 96 -17.15 7.62 -4.47
CA ILE A 96 -15.80 7.09 -4.52
C ILE A 96 -15.03 7.98 -5.48
N LYS A 97 -13.87 8.47 -5.07
CA LYS A 97 -13.01 9.27 -5.91
C LYS A 97 -11.66 8.59 -6.07
N VAL A 98 -11.31 8.32 -7.31
CA VAL A 98 -10.01 7.79 -7.72
C VAL A 98 -9.23 8.95 -8.33
N THR A 99 -8.15 9.34 -7.69
CA THR A 99 -7.31 10.43 -8.16
C THR A 99 -6.34 9.95 -9.22
N ARG A 100 -5.82 10.87 -10.04
CA ARG A 100 -4.87 10.51 -11.11
C ARG A 100 -3.49 10.04 -10.60
N ASP A 101 -3.21 10.19 -9.31
CA ASP A 101 -2.05 9.63 -8.60
C ASP A 101 -2.35 8.28 -7.92
N GLY A 102 -3.55 7.71 -8.15
CA GLY A 102 -3.89 6.36 -7.70
C GLY A 102 -4.40 6.26 -6.27
N LYS A 103 -4.71 7.39 -5.63
CA LYS A 103 -5.34 7.40 -4.31
C LYS A 103 -6.84 7.20 -4.45
N VAL A 104 -7.40 6.43 -3.53
CA VAL A 104 -8.85 6.16 -3.46
C VAL A 104 -9.41 6.69 -2.16
N ALA A 105 -10.28 7.68 -2.26
CA ALA A 105 -11.09 8.19 -1.16
C ALA A 105 -12.55 7.78 -1.36
N LEU A 106 -13.27 7.55 -0.27
CA LEU A 106 -14.69 7.23 -0.33
C LEU A 106 -15.48 7.78 0.85
N ALA A 107 -16.77 7.95 0.62
CA ALA A 107 -17.78 8.14 1.65
C ALA A 107 -19.02 7.36 1.21
N ILE A 108 -19.39 6.32 1.97
CA ILE A 108 -20.50 5.42 1.62
C ILE A 108 -21.45 5.26 2.81
N SER A 109 -22.75 5.16 2.51
CA SER A 109 -23.80 4.97 3.50
C SER A 109 -24.75 3.84 3.10
N ASN A 110 -25.18 3.05 4.08
CA ASN A 110 -26.27 2.10 3.94
C ASN A 110 -27.62 2.64 4.48
N GLY A 111 -27.67 3.92 4.88
CA GLY A 111 -28.84 4.57 5.48
C GLY A 111 -28.94 4.44 7.01
N THR A 112 -28.06 3.67 7.65
CA THR A 112 -27.96 3.58 9.11
C THR A 112 -26.54 3.86 9.61
N MET A 113 -25.52 3.61 8.78
CA MET A 113 -24.11 3.79 9.08
C MET A 113 -23.44 4.54 7.93
N CYS A 114 -22.34 5.24 8.23
CA CYS A 114 -21.45 5.83 7.25
C CYS A 114 -20.02 5.28 7.41
N ILE A 115 -19.34 5.08 6.28
CA ILE A 115 -17.91 4.81 6.25
C ILE A 115 -17.25 5.87 5.39
N THR A 116 -16.19 6.50 5.90
CA THR A 116 -15.35 7.42 5.15
C THR A 116 -13.90 6.93 5.09
N LYS A 117 -13.17 7.36 4.06
CA LYS A 117 -11.72 7.21 3.94
C LYS A 117 -11.19 8.41 3.17
N GLY A 118 -10.26 9.15 3.74
CA GLY A 118 -9.55 10.22 3.06
C GLY A 118 -8.46 9.70 2.12
N TYR A 119 -7.93 10.59 1.29
CA TYR A 119 -6.96 10.23 0.25
C TYR A 119 -5.66 9.64 0.79
N ASN A 120 -5.23 10.06 1.98
CA ASN A 120 -3.97 9.66 2.60
C ASN A 120 -4.17 8.69 3.78
N ASP A 121 -5.42 8.30 4.06
CA ASP A 121 -5.72 7.50 5.23
C ASP A 121 -5.48 6.02 4.90
N GLY A 122 -4.67 5.35 5.73
CA GLY A 122 -4.41 3.91 5.61
C GLY A 122 -5.59 3.03 6.05
N LYS A 123 -6.63 3.62 6.65
CA LYS A 123 -7.79 2.93 7.21
C LYS A 123 -9.10 3.60 6.83
N ILE A 124 -10.19 2.86 6.98
CA ILE A 124 -11.55 3.40 6.92
C ILE A 124 -11.95 3.91 8.31
N ASP A 125 -12.72 4.99 8.35
CA ASP A 125 -13.34 5.51 9.57
C ASP A 125 -14.85 5.23 9.51
N LEU A 126 -15.35 4.54 10.53
CA LEU A 126 -16.77 4.21 10.68
C LEU A 126 -17.44 5.26 11.56
N GLU A 127 -18.46 5.93 11.02
CA GLU A 127 -19.27 6.92 11.72
C GLU A 127 -20.73 6.45 11.81
N GLU A 128 -21.31 6.52 13.02
CA GLU A 128 -22.73 6.22 13.23
C GLU A 128 -23.66 7.35 12.73
N ASP A 129 -23.11 8.53 12.44
CA ASP A 129 -23.88 9.69 12.00
C ASP A 129 -23.96 9.77 10.46
N VAL A 130 -25.15 9.48 9.92
CA VAL A 130 -25.41 9.47 8.48
C VAL A 130 -25.46 10.89 7.90
N ASP A 131 -25.77 11.90 8.70
CA ASP A 131 -25.91 13.28 8.23
C ASP A 131 -24.55 13.90 7.83
N ASN A 132 -23.43 13.33 8.32
CA ASN A 132 -22.07 13.73 7.97
C ASN A 132 -21.42 12.80 6.93
N CYS A 133 -22.20 11.96 6.22
CA CYS A 133 -21.66 11.05 5.21
C CYS A 133 -21.30 11.76 3.89
N VAL A 134 -20.35 12.66 3.99
CA VAL A 134 -19.75 13.43 2.90
C VAL A 134 -18.33 12.94 2.67
N LEU A 135 -17.91 12.97 1.40
CA LEU A 135 -16.49 12.81 1.09
C LEU A 135 -15.68 13.78 1.96
N PRO A 136 -14.58 13.33 2.59
CA PRO A 136 -13.74 14.20 3.41
C PRO A 136 -13.45 15.51 2.66
N THR A 137 -13.77 16.64 3.28
CA THR A 137 -13.55 17.96 2.68
C THR A 137 -12.05 18.28 2.69
N GLY A 138 -11.38 17.76 1.69
CA GLY A 138 -10.12 18.23 1.16
C GLY A 138 -10.24 18.12 -0.35
N GLU A 139 -9.88 19.16 -1.09
CA GLU A 139 -9.47 18.89 -2.47
C GLU A 139 -8.39 17.80 -2.39
N PRO A 140 -8.40 16.79 -3.28
CA PRO A 140 -7.21 15.96 -3.40
C PRO A 140 -6.06 16.94 -3.58
N GLN A 141 -5.11 16.98 -2.64
CA GLN A 141 -3.90 17.73 -2.90
C GLN A 141 -3.39 17.17 -4.21
N LEU A 142 -3.28 18.06 -5.19
CA LEU A 142 -2.96 17.68 -6.55
C LEU A 142 -1.65 16.89 -6.51
N GLY A 143 -1.74 15.56 -6.55
CA GLY A 143 -0.58 14.71 -6.60
C GLY A 143 0.20 15.11 -7.85
N THR A 144 1.52 15.22 -7.69
CA THR A 144 2.42 15.52 -8.79
C THR A 144 2.09 14.61 -9.98
N LEU A 145 2.07 15.17 -11.19
CA LEU A 145 1.86 14.43 -12.44
C LEU A 145 2.63 13.11 -12.40
N VAL A 146 1.93 11.98 -12.51
CA VAL A 146 2.55 10.66 -12.60
C VAL A 146 2.98 10.45 -14.04
N TYR A 147 4.28 10.34 -14.26
CA TYR A 147 4.82 10.14 -15.59
C TYR A 147 4.84 8.65 -15.94
N LEU A 148 4.15 8.26 -17.00
CA LEU A 148 4.15 6.89 -17.50
C LEU A 148 5.34 6.63 -18.40
N VAL A 149 6.12 5.61 -18.04
CA VAL A 149 7.28 5.20 -18.83
C VAL A 149 7.09 3.80 -19.41
N LYS A 150 7.05 3.73 -20.74
CA LYS A 150 7.14 2.49 -21.51
C LYS A 150 8.57 2.31 -22.03
N THR A 151 8.99 1.06 -22.15
CA THR A 151 10.35 0.51 -22.44
C THR A 151 11.32 1.31 -23.30
N ASN A 152 10.83 2.13 -24.21
CA ASN A 152 11.64 2.75 -25.27
C ASN A 152 11.79 4.28 -25.12
N ASP A 153 11.04 4.90 -24.19
CA ASP A 153 10.86 6.36 -24.13
C ASP A 153 11.34 6.98 -22.80
N PHE A 154 12.14 6.25 -22.02
CA PHE A 154 12.68 6.74 -20.75
C PHE A 154 13.32 8.13 -20.85
N ALA A 155 14.03 8.41 -21.95
CA ALA A 155 14.68 9.70 -22.16
C ALA A 155 13.70 10.86 -22.38
N THR A 156 12.59 10.66 -23.11
CA THR A 156 11.59 11.72 -23.33
C THR A 156 10.71 11.92 -22.11
N THR A 157 10.34 10.85 -21.41
CA THR A 157 9.51 10.93 -20.19
C THR A 157 10.26 11.58 -19.03
N ILE A 158 11.55 11.28 -18.83
CA ILE A 158 12.37 11.95 -17.81
C ILE A 158 12.54 13.45 -18.15
N ASN A 159 12.67 13.80 -19.43
CA ASN A 159 12.73 15.22 -19.81
C ASN A 159 11.40 15.96 -19.57
N ALA A 160 10.28 15.26 -19.40
CA ALA A 160 8.99 15.87 -19.12
C ALA A 160 8.86 16.36 -17.67
N CYS A 161 9.52 15.72 -16.69
CA CYS A 161 9.59 16.24 -15.32
C CYS A 161 10.63 17.36 -15.13
N ALA A 162 11.54 17.53 -16.09
CA ALA A 162 12.58 18.55 -16.06
C ALA A 162 12.03 19.93 -16.43
N THR A 163 11.57 20.71 -15.45
CA THR A 163 11.03 22.07 -15.71
C THR A 163 12.13 23.03 -16.15
N ASN A 164 11.94 23.72 -17.28
CA ASN A 164 12.89 24.72 -17.83
C ASN A 164 14.33 24.22 -17.99
N GLY A 165 14.54 22.92 -18.23
CA GLY A 165 15.87 22.31 -18.37
C GLY A 165 16.57 21.96 -17.05
N ASN A 166 15.87 22.07 -15.92
CA ASN A 166 16.37 21.69 -14.60
C ASN A 166 15.96 20.26 -14.24
N GLU A 167 16.76 19.61 -13.39
CA GLU A 167 16.58 18.26 -12.87
C GLU A 167 15.18 18.00 -12.28
N CYS A 168 14.74 16.74 -12.30
CA CYS A 168 13.49 16.31 -11.70
C CYS A 168 13.62 16.35 -10.17
N ALA A 169 12.67 17.02 -9.52
CA ALA A 169 12.69 17.22 -8.07
C ALA A 169 12.52 15.87 -7.32
N PRO A 170 13.19 15.68 -6.17
CA PRO A 170 12.93 14.55 -5.29
C PRO A 170 11.44 14.42 -4.93
N GLY A 171 10.93 13.19 -4.91
CA GLY A 171 9.52 12.89 -4.70
C GLY A 171 8.64 12.98 -5.94
N THR A 172 9.19 13.33 -7.12
CA THR A 172 8.41 13.28 -8.37
C THR A 172 7.99 11.83 -8.66
N PRO A 173 6.68 11.53 -8.81
CA PRO A 173 6.18 10.18 -9.01
C PRO A 173 6.29 9.74 -10.47
N PHE A 174 6.59 8.46 -10.63
CA PHE A 174 6.71 7.75 -11.90
C PHE A 174 5.96 6.43 -11.82
N ALA A 175 5.17 6.11 -12.85
CA ALA A 175 4.61 4.79 -13.06
C ALA A 175 5.39 4.11 -14.19
N ILE A 176 6.00 2.97 -13.89
CA ILE A 176 6.88 2.28 -14.83
C ILE A 176 6.34 0.88 -15.05
N GLU A 177 6.10 0.56 -16.32
CA GLU A 177 5.79 -0.81 -16.74
C GLU A 177 7.09 -1.63 -16.69
N VAL A 178 7.37 -2.28 -15.56
CA VAL A 178 8.62 -3.03 -15.30
C VAL A 178 8.68 -4.35 -16.07
N ALA A 179 7.54 -4.90 -16.45
CA ALA A 179 7.37 -6.03 -17.36
C ALA A 179 6.02 -5.87 -18.10
N PRO A 180 5.77 -6.57 -19.23
CA PRO A 180 4.51 -6.44 -19.96
C PRO A 180 3.27 -6.60 -19.08
N GLY A 181 2.46 -5.54 -18.96
CA GLY A 181 1.27 -5.51 -18.12
C GLY A 181 1.52 -5.42 -16.61
N GLU A 182 2.77 -5.27 -16.18
CA GLU A 182 3.15 -5.11 -14.77
C GLU A 182 3.69 -3.69 -14.54
N VAL A 183 2.87 -2.85 -13.90
CA VAL A 183 3.24 -1.47 -13.55
C VAL A 183 3.61 -1.38 -12.07
N LYS A 184 4.69 -0.66 -11.78
CA LYS A 184 5.13 -0.32 -10.43
C LYS A 184 5.31 1.20 -10.31
N ASN A 185 5.04 1.73 -9.13
CA ASN A 185 5.19 3.15 -8.83
C ASN A 185 6.54 3.41 -8.18
N PHE A 186 7.11 4.56 -8.50
CA PHE A 186 8.40 5.02 -8.02
C PHE A 186 8.39 6.52 -7.73
N TYR A 187 9.30 6.95 -6.88
CA TYR A 187 9.60 8.35 -6.62
C TYR A 187 11.05 8.66 -6.99
N VAL A 188 11.28 9.87 -7.50
CA VAL A 188 12.63 10.39 -7.71
C VAL A 188 13.34 10.55 -6.38
N VAL A 189 14.48 9.88 -6.22
CA VAL A 189 15.42 10.09 -5.11
C VAL A 189 16.36 11.23 -5.47
N SER A 190 16.96 11.14 -6.66
CA SER A 190 17.91 12.12 -7.17
C SER A 190 17.93 12.11 -8.68
N ASP A 191 18.36 13.23 -9.25
CA ASP A 191 18.55 13.37 -10.68
C ASP A 191 19.87 14.13 -10.89
N VAL A 192 20.94 13.41 -11.20
CA VAL A 192 22.31 13.95 -11.25
C VAL A 192 23.08 13.30 -12.40
N ASP A 193 23.92 14.06 -13.11
CA ASP A 193 24.89 13.55 -14.10
C ASP A 193 24.29 12.56 -15.13
N ASN A 194 23.17 12.94 -15.75
CA ASN A 194 22.42 12.11 -16.71
C ASN A 194 21.88 10.79 -16.13
N LYS A 195 21.68 10.71 -14.82
CA LYS A 195 21.12 9.55 -14.14
C LYS A 195 20.02 9.98 -13.19
N VAL A 196 18.83 9.43 -13.39
CA VAL A 196 17.73 9.53 -12.44
C VAL A 196 17.72 8.29 -11.57
N THR A 197 17.82 8.48 -10.27
CA THR A 197 17.67 7.43 -9.26
C THR A 197 16.24 7.43 -8.78
N LEU A 198 15.58 6.28 -8.86
CA LEU A 198 14.19 6.11 -8.47
C LEU A 198 14.08 5.04 -7.38
N ILE A 199 13.23 5.26 -6.39
CA ILE A 199 12.88 4.27 -5.36
C ILE A 199 11.41 3.87 -5.50
N MET A 200 11.09 2.60 -5.34
CA MET A 200 9.69 2.15 -5.34
C MET A 200 8.87 2.79 -4.23
N ASP A 201 7.57 2.97 -4.46
CA ASP A 201 6.62 3.49 -3.47
C ASP A 201 6.39 2.55 -2.28
N ARG A 202 6.74 1.27 -2.41
CA ARG A 202 6.51 0.22 -1.41
C ARG A 202 7.58 -0.87 -1.43
N ASN A 203 7.60 -1.67 -0.36
CA ASN A 203 8.47 -2.84 -0.28
C ASN A 203 7.99 -3.96 -1.22
N ILE A 204 8.91 -4.77 -1.72
CA ILE A 204 8.58 -5.92 -2.55
C ILE A 204 8.58 -7.22 -1.72
N GLY A 205 7.45 -7.92 -1.80
CA GLY A 205 7.20 -9.13 -1.03
C GLY A 205 7.25 -8.92 0.48
N ASN A 206 7.63 -9.96 1.22
CA ASN A 206 7.61 -9.96 2.69
C ASN A 206 8.87 -9.34 3.31
N ALA A 207 8.84 -9.17 4.62
CA ALA A 207 10.02 -8.88 5.42
C ALA A 207 11.12 -9.94 5.19
N VAL A 208 12.37 -9.51 5.22
CA VAL A 208 13.54 -10.32 4.88
C VAL A 208 14.72 -9.91 5.74
N GLU A 209 15.55 -10.86 6.13
CA GLU A 209 16.79 -10.61 6.85
C GLU A 209 17.79 -9.86 5.96
N TRP A 210 18.47 -8.87 6.52
CA TRP A 210 19.57 -8.17 5.84
C TRP A 210 20.70 -9.15 5.51
N ASN A 211 21.11 -9.95 6.50
CA ASN A 211 22.03 -11.07 6.34
C ASN A 211 21.85 -12.12 7.44
N THR A 212 21.74 -13.39 7.07
CA THR A 212 21.64 -14.52 8.00
C THR A 212 22.98 -15.03 8.56
N SER A 213 24.12 -14.44 8.19
CA SER A 213 25.45 -14.84 8.71
C SER A 213 25.66 -14.44 10.17
N GLY A 214 24.88 -13.48 10.67
CA GLY A 214 25.04 -12.90 12.00
C GLY A 214 26.17 -11.87 12.11
N ASN A 215 26.80 -11.48 10.99
CA ASN A 215 27.78 -10.39 10.95
C ASN A 215 27.58 -9.47 9.74
N ASN A 216 27.40 -8.18 10.00
CA ASN A 216 27.15 -7.17 8.99
C ASN A 216 28.38 -6.87 8.10
N ALA A 217 29.57 -7.30 8.49
CA ALA A 217 30.79 -7.22 7.68
C ALA A 217 30.75 -8.11 6.44
N ASP A 218 29.83 -9.07 6.38
CA ASP A 218 29.59 -9.89 5.18
C ASP A 218 28.70 -9.16 4.15
N GLY A 219 28.10 -8.03 4.52
CA GLY A 219 27.24 -7.21 3.67
C GLY A 219 25.79 -7.76 3.54
N PRO A 220 24.92 -7.08 2.78
CA PRO A 220 23.49 -7.40 2.68
C PRO A 220 23.19 -8.62 1.79
N ILE A 221 23.91 -9.73 1.95
CA ILE A 221 23.87 -10.84 0.98
C ILE A 221 22.46 -11.44 0.85
N THR A 222 21.75 -11.61 1.97
CA THR A 222 20.44 -12.28 1.99
C THR A 222 19.39 -11.42 1.30
N VAL A 223 19.24 -10.17 1.74
CA VAL A 223 18.28 -9.23 1.14
C VAL A 223 18.60 -8.92 -0.32
N LEU A 224 19.87 -8.87 -0.74
CA LEU A 224 20.24 -8.67 -2.14
C LEU A 224 19.82 -9.85 -3.02
N ASN A 225 20.05 -11.08 -2.58
CA ASN A 225 19.59 -12.27 -3.32
C ASN A 225 18.06 -12.30 -3.42
N TYR A 226 17.37 -11.92 -2.35
CA TYR A 226 15.93 -11.81 -2.35
C TYR A 226 15.45 -10.74 -3.34
N LEU A 227 16.02 -9.53 -3.31
CA LEU A 227 15.73 -8.46 -4.27
C LEU A 227 15.94 -8.89 -5.72
N GLU A 228 17.05 -9.56 -6.02
CA GLU A 228 17.35 -10.09 -7.35
C GLU A 228 16.28 -11.10 -7.79
N SER A 229 15.82 -11.97 -6.88
CA SER A 229 14.74 -12.91 -7.18
C SER A 229 13.43 -12.21 -7.52
N GLN A 230 13.05 -11.19 -6.74
CA GLN A 230 11.79 -10.46 -6.87
C GLN A 230 11.75 -9.55 -8.10
N THR A 231 12.91 -9.15 -8.62
CA THR A 231 13.03 -8.23 -9.76
C THR A 231 13.50 -8.93 -11.04
N SER A 232 13.73 -10.24 -10.99
CA SER A 232 14.25 -11.04 -12.11
C SER A 232 13.38 -10.99 -13.37
N ASN A 233 12.06 -10.83 -13.19
CA ASN A 233 11.08 -10.74 -14.28
C ASN A 233 10.89 -9.33 -14.85
N TRP A 234 11.59 -8.31 -14.33
CA TRP A 234 11.46 -6.92 -14.81
C TRP A 234 12.16 -6.73 -16.16
N THR A 235 11.57 -7.28 -17.21
CA THR A 235 12.15 -7.33 -18.56
C THR A 235 12.31 -5.95 -19.19
N ASN A 236 11.53 -4.97 -18.73
CA ASN A 236 11.52 -3.62 -19.28
C ASN A 236 12.53 -2.68 -18.59
N ILE A 237 13.10 -3.09 -17.44
CA ILE A 237 14.17 -2.39 -16.76
C ILE A 237 15.50 -2.95 -17.25
N ALA A 238 16.43 -2.13 -17.73
CA ALA A 238 17.72 -2.64 -18.20
C ALA A 238 18.55 -3.23 -17.04
N ALA A 239 19.02 -4.48 -17.20
CA ALA A 239 19.96 -5.09 -16.26
C ALA A 239 21.32 -4.41 -16.37
N LYS A 240 21.96 -4.20 -15.23
CA LYS A 240 23.30 -3.64 -15.15
C LYS A 240 24.03 -4.15 -13.92
N ASP A 241 25.30 -3.84 -13.83
CA ASP A 241 26.10 -4.13 -12.66
C ASP A 241 25.91 -3.01 -11.63
N TYR A 242 25.49 -3.39 -10.42
CA TYR A 242 25.37 -2.46 -9.29
C TYR A 242 26.51 -2.69 -8.32
N THR A 243 27.24 -1.64 -7.98
CA THR A 243 28.33 -1.68 -7.00
C THR A 243 27.91 -0.90 -5.76
N LEU A 244 27.87 -1.60 -4.63
CA LEU A 244 27.62 -1.05 -3.30
C LEU A 244 28.96 -0.94 -2.58
N THR A 245 29.21 0.20 -1.96
CA THR A 245 30.42 0.44 -1.16
C THR A 245 30.01 0.92 0.22
N ASP A 246 30.56 0.29 1.24
CA ASP A 246 30.33 0.62 2.65
C ASP A 246 31.63 0.52 3.44
N SER A 247 31.75 1.31 4.50
CA SER A 247 32.94 1.35 5.35
C SER A 247 33.19 0.06 6.14
N VAL A 248 32.16 -0.77 6.36
CA VAL A 248 32.22 -1.98 7.18
C VAL A 248 32.55 -3.22 6.35
N TYR A 249 31.80 -3.47 5.28
CA TYR A 249 31.97 -4.67 4.43
C TYR A 249 32.78 -4.42 3.15
N GLY A 250 33.20 -3.18 2.89
CA GLY A 250 33.94 -2.83 1.68
C GLY A 250 33.02 -2.74 0.45
N THR A 251 33.38 -3.42 -0.64
CA THR A 251 32.66 -3.31 -1.92
C THR A 251 32.04 -4.64 -2.33
N ILE A 252 30.75 -4.59 -2.68
CA ILE A 252 29.99 -5.71 -3.24
C ILE A 252 29.44 -5.30 -4.59
N THR A 253 29.67 -6.12 -5.62
CA THR A 253 29.09 -5.92 -6.96
C THR A 253 28.08 -7.02 -7.26
N ARG A 254 26.87 -6.61 -7.65
CA ARG A 254 25.80 -7.48 -8.16
C ARG A 254 25.71 -7.33 -9.66
N ALA A 255 26.17 -8.36 -10.38
CA ALA A 255 26.19 -8.35 -11.83
C ALA A 255 24.80 -8.63 -12.41
N ASN A 256 24.46 -7.98 -13.52
CA ASN A 256 23.18 -8.17 -14.25
C ASN A 256 21.91 -8.04 -13.37
N ALA A 257 21.93 -7.17 -12.36
CA ALA A 257 20.78 -6.92 -11.51
C ALA A 257 19.87 -5.82 -12.12
N ARG A 258 18.57 -5.88 -11.80
CA ARG A 258 17.55 -4.92 -12.29
C ARG A 258 17.30 -3.78 -11.31
N ALA A 259 17.58 -4.02 -10.03
CA ALA A 259 17.46 -3.04 -8.96
C ALA A 259 18.58 -3.24 -7.93
N ARG A 260 18.77 -2.24 -7.07
CA ARG A 260 19.65 -2.29 -5.90
C ARG A 260 18.91 -1.78 -4.66
N MET A 261 19.60 -1.83 -3.53
CA MET A 261 19.14 -1.19 -2.30
C MET A 261 19.50 0.31 -2.30
N LEU A 262 18.74 1.08 -1.52
CA LEU A 262 19.03 2.48 -1.24
C LEU A 262 20.26 2.59 -0.32
N THR A 263 21.14 3.55 -0.60
CA THR A 263 22.30 3.82 0.26
C THR A 263 21.94 4.76 1.41
N GLU A 264 22.72 4.76 2.49
CA GLU A 264 22.55 5.73 3.59
C GLU A 264 22.64 7.19 3.11
N THR A 265 23.54 7.50 2.17
CA THR A 265 23.66 8.86 1.63
C THR A 265 22.39 9.28 0.90
N GLU A 266 21.80 8.39 0.09
CA GLU A 266 20.55 8.66 -0.62
C GLU A 266 19.36 8.74 0.33
N ALA A 267 19.30 7.87 1.35
CA ALA A 267 18.28 7.90 2.38
C ALA A 267 18.29 9.24 3.14
N ASN A 268 19.47 9.70 3.57
CA ASN A 268 19.61 11.00 4.24
C ASN A 268 19.16 12.19 3.37
N ALA A 269 19.21 12.07 2.05
CA ALA A 269 18.74 13.12 1.15
C ALA A 269 17.21 13.19 1.04
N ILE A 270 16.50 12.13 1.43
CA ILE A 270 15.05 12.00 1.26
C ILE A 270 14.27 11.88 2.58
N ILE A 271 14.95 11.72 3.71
CA ILE A 271 14.33 11.75 5.04
C ILE A 271 13.65 13.10 5.29
N GLY A 272 12.48 13.04 5.92
CA GLY A 272 11.65 14.21 6.19
C GLY A 272 10.66 14.53 5.06
N TYR A 273 10.68 13.79 3.95
CA TYR A 273 9.58 13.76 3.00
C TYR A 273 8.67 12.56 3.26
N ASP A 274 7.35 12.80 3.31
CA ASP A 274 6.34 11.78 3.63
C ASP A 274 6.42 10.55 2.72
N TRP A 275 6.60 10.78 1.41
CA TRP A 275 6.73 9.72 0.40
C TRP A 275 7.90 8.75 0.63
N SER A 276 8.90 9.13 1.43
CA SER A 276 10.06 8.25 1.70
C SER A 276 9.71 7.07 2.63
N TYR A 277 8.64 7.19 3.40
CA TYR A 277 8.15 6.17 4.34
C TYR A 277 6.66 5.82 4.18
N GLU A 278 5.99 6.39 3.18
CA GLU A 278 4.68 5.93 2.72
C GLU A 278 4.66 4.41 2.46
N ASN A 279 3.47 3.81 2.62
CA ASN A 279 3.21 2.37 2.45
C ASN A 279 4.04 1.46 3.41
N LEU A 280 4.40 1.98 4.57
CA LEU A 280 4.91 1.20 5.71
C LEU A 280 3.83 1.13 6.79
N ASP A 281 3.75 0.00 7.48
CA ASP A 281 2.73 -0.27 8.48
C ASP A 281 3.37 -0.97 9.69
N GLU A 282 3.20 -0.38 10.87
CA GLU A 282 3.75 -0.88 12.13
C GLU A 282 3.02 -2.13 12.67
N ASP A 283 1.75 -2.30 12.30
CA ASP A 283 0.87 -3.36 12.81
C ASP A 283 0.90 -4.61 11.93
N VAL A 284 1.06 -4.43 10.62
CA VAL A 284 1.04 -5.54 9.64
C VAL A 284 2.46 -5.95 9.22
N GLY A 285 3.45 -5.06 9.42
CA GLY A 285 4.83 -5.24 9.02
C GLY A 285 5.03 -5.23 7.49
N PRO A 286 6.29 -5.14 7.00
CA PRO A 286 7.52 -4.83 7.72
C PRO A 286 7.56 -3.40 8.29
N TRP A 287 8.25 -3.21 9.42
CA TRP A 287 8.38 -1.93 10.15
C TRP A 287 9.25 -0.89 9.42
N GLY A 288 9.63 -1.16 8.18
CA GLY A 288 10.52 -0.32 7.39
C GLY A 288 11.15 -1.10 6.25
N TYR A 289 12.23 -0.55 5.72
CA TYR A 289 13.04 -1.21 4.70
C TYR A 289 14.53 -1.02 4.94
N TRP A 290 15.28 -2.05 4.57
CA TRP A 290 16.72 -2.06 4.70
C TRP A 290 17.41 -1.08 3.75
N LEU A 291 18.44 -0.42 4.27
CA LEU A 291 19.45 0.26 3.46
C LEU A 291 20.60 -0.69 3.13
N SER A 292 21.39 -0.38 2.11
CA SER A 292 22.60 -1.15 1.81
C SER A 292 23.67 -1.03 2.89
N SER A 293 23.53 -0.08 3.82
CA SER A 293 24.58 0.33 4.74
C SER A 293 24.56 -0.46 6.05
N ALA A 294 25.74 -0.88 6.49
CA ALA A 294 25.91 -1.62 7.74
C ALA A 294 26.02 -0.66 8.93
N HIS A 295 25.61 -1.10 10.12
CA HIS A 295 25.81 -0.30 11.32
C HIS A 295 27.29 -0.34 11.76
N THR A 296 27.92 0.83 11.87
CA THR A 296 29.39 0.93 12.07
C THR A 296 29.90 0.47 13.43
N LYS A 297 29.03 0.37 14.44
CA LYS A 297 29.41 0.02 15.83
C LYS A 297 28.85 -1.32 16.31
N LEU A 298 27.83 -1.85 15.65
CA LEU A 298 27.10 -3.04 16.07
C LEU A 298 27.16 -4.03 14.92
N ALA A 299 27.97 -5.08 15.07
CA ALA A 299 28.18 -6.07 14.01
C ALA A 299 26.92 -6.88 13.70
N SER A 300 25.94 -6.90 14.61
CA SER A 300 24.66 -7.57 14.43
C SER A 300 23.61 -6.70 13.74
N ASP A 301 23.92 -5.46 13.37
CA ASP A 301 22.89 -4.49 12.97
C ASP A 301 23.20 -3.85 11.61
N ALA A 302 22.17 -3.46 10.88
CA ALA A 302 22.26 -2.67 9.65
C ALA A 302 21.29 -1.49 9.70
N LEU A 303 21.51 -0.51 8.82
CA LEU A 303 20.67 0.67 8.76
C LEU A 303 19.38 0.40 7.97
N SER A 304 18.31 1.06 8.39
CA SER A 304 16.98 0.95 7.81
C SER A 304 16.28 2.31 7.81
N VAL A 305 15.27 2.48 6.96
CA VAL A 305 14.28 3.55 7.10
C VAL A 305 13.05 2.96 7.76
N GLY A 306 12.62 3.58 8.88
CA GLY A 306 11.48 3.14 9.67
C GLY A 306 10.14 3.72 9.20
N VAL A 307 9.05 3.18 9.76
CA VAL A 307 7.66 3.65 9.56
C VAL A 307 7.43 5.13 9.89
N TYR A 308 8.30 5.76 10.67
CA TYR A 308 8.21 7.17 11.06
C TYR A 308 9.08 8.11 10.21
N GLY A 309 9.69 7.59 9.14
CA GLY A 309 10.50 8.40 8.22
C GLY A 309 11.89 8.74 8.71
N ASP A 310 12.39 8.06 9.74
CA ASP A 310 13.72 8.19 10.28
C ASP A 310 14.65 7.06 9.80
N ILE A 311 15.97 7.34 9.80
CA ILE A 311 16.96 6.26 9.73
C ILE A 311 17.12 5.70 11.13
N ASP A 312 16.90 4.40 11.24
CA ASP A 312 17.16 3.60 12.42
C ASP A 312 18.11 2.44 12.07
N CYS A 313 18.34 1.56 13.03
CA CYS A 313 19.05 0.31 12.85
C CYS A 313 18.23 -0.87 13.36
N GLY A 314 18.47 -2.04 12.76
CA GLY A 314 17.81 -3.27 13.14
C GLY A 314 18.76 -4.45 13.09
N GLY A 315 18.44 -5.50 13.85
CA GLY A 315 19.17 -6.76 13.81
C GLY A 315 19.14 -7.36 12.41
N ILE A 316 20.30 -7.67 11.85
CA ILE A 316 20.46 -8.11 10.45
C ILE A 316 19.81 -9.47 10.15
N ASP A 317 19.59 -10.28 11.17
CA ASP A 317 18.95 -11.60 11.13
C ASP A 317 17.49 -11.55 11.61
N ALA A 318 17.00 -10.37 11.99
CA ALA A 318 15.61 -10.14 12.34
C ALA A 318 14.86 -9.79 11.05
N GLY A 319 14.02 -10.71 10.56
CA GLY A 319 13.15 -10.51 9.39
C GLY A 319 12.02 -9.50 9.66
N ASN A 320 12.35 -8.31 10.16
CA ASN A 320 11.41 -7.27 10.57
C ASN A 320 11.27 -6.15 9.53
N PHE A 321 12.25 -6.01 8.64
CA PHE A 321 12.29 -4.98 7.61
C PHE A 321 12.17 -5.62 6.22
N GLY A 322 11.57 -4.90 5.29
CA GLY A 322 11.45 -5.32 3.91
C GLY A 322 12.61 -4.82 3.04
N VAL A 323 12.43 -4.97 1.73
CA VAL A 323 13.31 -4.37 0.74
C VAL A 323 12.51 -3.48 -0.20
N ARG A 324 13.00 -2.26 -0.39
CA ARG A 324 12.42 -1.27 -1.30
C ARG A 324 13.35 -1.10 -2.51
N PRO A 325 12.97 -1.60 -3.69
CA PRO A 325 13.84 -1.57 -4.86
C PRO A 325 14.19 -0.14 -5.29
N VAL A 326 15.47 0.08 -5.60
CA VAL A 326 15.99 1.29 -6.23
C VAL A 326 16.47 0.94 -7.64
N ILE A 327 16.02 1.71 -8.62
CA ILE A 327 16.45 1.60 -10.02
C ILE A 327 17.14 2.87 -10.46
N GLU A 328 17.93 2.75 -11.51
CA GLU A 328 18.64 3.89 -12.09
C GLU A 328 18.37 3.94 -13.58
N ILE A 329 17.98 5.11 -14.07
CA ILE A 329 17.66 5.33 -15.48
C ILE A 329 18.59 6.40 -16.03
N SER A 330 19.22 6.11 -17.16
CA SER A 330 20.08 7.06 -17.84
C SER A 330 19.25 8.02 -18.71
N LYS A 331 19.51 9.31 -18.59
CA LYS A 331 19.10 10.34 -19.56
C LYS A 331 19.95 10.16 -20.82
N LYS A 332 19.32 10.17 -22.00
CA LYS A 332 20.04 10.18 -23.28
C LYS A 332 20.33 11.60 -23.73
#